data_AF-A0A3M0Z263-F1
#
_entry.id   AF-A0A3M0Z263-F1
#
_cell.length_a   1.000
_cell.length_b   1.000
_cell.length_c   1.000
_cell.angle_alpha   90.00
_cell.angle_beta   90.00
_cell.angle_gamma   90.00
#
_symmetry.space_group_name_H-M   'P 1'
#
loop_
_entity.id
_entity.type
_entity.pdbx_description
1 polymer ?
#
loop_
_entity_poly.entity_id
_entity_poly.type
_entity_poly.pdbx_seq_one_letter_code
_entity_poly.pdbx_strand_id
1 'polypeptide(L)'
;MDLKILEQSFYLFFGLLLLVKSAGYISETLITFANRFKLSEFFVGFVVLSWISSIPEFSIVLNSSTVVPELSVGNLLGAKLVLLSLLTGLSVVKFGNLKFNGRFSEKDMIVGLLIMGLMIFVSIDGSFAIWEGYLLIALYFIYIITLAIKFKVVPNHFHLTHINLHKVKSSDLKPVLIIIKILFGGLGAVLSSSIVVSSSINLGSSLGISQALIGLIVLALGTNLTEITVLLTSDVKSISERKLAFGNIIGSATINSMIFGILILAAGGINLSSKDYVSIVPTLVILSLCIMGFLRFAWSGRQVTKFEGFLLLGFYFSFFVSEVLINFLIGK
;
A
#
# COMPACT_ATOMS: atom_id res chain seq x y z
N MET A 1 -18.14 -26.67 -10.18
CA MET A 1 -17.07 -25.83 -9.63
C MET A 1 -15.90 -26.74 -9.34
N ASP A 2 -14.78 -26.60 -10.05
CA ASP A 2 -13.65 -27.51 -9.91
C ASP A 2 -13.11 -27.50 -8.47
N LEU A 3 -12.96 -28.67 -7.87
CA LEU A 3 -12.46 -28.86 -6.51
C LEU A 3 -11.14 -28.11 -6.29
N LYS A 4 -10.29 -28.06 -7.34
CA LYS A 4 -9.03 -27.32 -7.38
C LYS A 4 -9.20 -25.81 -7.20
N ILE A 5 -10.19 -25.19 -7.83
CA ILE A 5 -10.41 -23.73 -7.71
C ILE A 5 -10.80 -23.39 -6.27
N LEU A 6 -11.66 -24.20 -5.65
CA LEU A 6 -12.07 -24.02 -4.26
C LEU A 6 -10.89 -24.19 -3.31
N GLU A 7 -10.07 -25.22 -3.51
CA GLU A 7 -8.86 -25.49 -2.72
C GLU A 7 -7.86 -24.33 -2.80
N GLN A 8 -7.54 -23.85 -4.00
CA GLN A 8 -6.61 -22.73 -4.18
C GLN A 8 -7.18 -21.41 -3.63
N SER A 9 -8.49 -21.20 -3.74
CA SER A 9 -9.16 -20.03 -3.14
C SER A 9 -9.08 -20.08 -1.60
N PHE A 10 -9.23 -21.26 -1.01
CA PHE A 10 -9.08 -21.46 0.43
C PHE A 10 -7.64 -21.17 0.89
N TYR A 11 -6.63 -21.73 0.21
CA TYR A 11 -5.23 -21.47 0.53
C TYR A 11 -4.83 -20.01 0.35
N LEU A 12 -5.34 -19.36 -0.70
CA LEU A 12 -5.13 -17.94 -0.92
C LEU A 12 -5.72 -17.10 0.23
N PHE A 13 -6.97 -17.34 0.58
CA PHE A 13 -7.64 -16.63 1.68
C PHE A 13 -6.94 -16.87 3.02
N PHE A 14 -6.62 -18.13 3.34
CA PHE A 14 -5.93 -18.48 4.57
C PHE A 14 -4.51 -17.89 4.63
N GLY A 15 -3.78 -17.93 3.51
CA GLY A 15 -2.46 -17.32 3.38
C GLY A 15 -2.51 -15.80 3.60
N LEU A 16 -3.49 -15.11 3.00
CA LEU A 16 -3.69 -13.67 3.21
C LEU A 16 -4.02 -13.35 4.68
N LEU A 17 -4.88 -14.15 5.33
CA LEU A 17 -5.17 -13.97 6.76
C LEU A 17 -3.93 -14.15 7.64
N LEU A 18 -3.08 -15.14 7.34
CA LEU A 18 -1.83 -15.33 8.04
C LEU A 18 -0.87 -14.16 7.80
N LEU A 19 -0.75 -13.70 6.56
CA LEU A 19 0.10 -12.57 6.18
C LEU A 19 -0.31 -11.29 6.92
N VAL A 20 -1.61 -10.98 6.92
CA VAL A 20 -2.21 -9.86 7.65
C VAL A 20 -1.93 -9.95 9.15
N LYS A 21 -2.10 -11.13 9.76
CA LYS A 21 -1.79 -11.34 11.18
C LYS A 21 -0.31 -11.19 11.49
N SER A 22 0.56 -11.74 10.65
CA SER A 22 2.01 -11.63 10.78
C SER A 22 2.48 -10.18 10.70
N ALA A 23 1.98 -9.43 9.71
CA ALA A 23 2.23 -7.99 9.60
C ALA A 23 1.71 -7.24 10.84
N GLY A 24 0.49 -7.54 11.29
CA GLY A 24 -0.09 -6.95 12.52
C GLY A 24 0.80 -7.11 13.77
N TYR A 25 1.39 -8.29 13.99
CA TYR A 25 2.31 -8.51 15.11
C TYR A 25 3.58 -7.65 15.03
N ILE A 26 4.11 -7.47 13.81
CA ILE A 26 5.25 -6.58 13.57
C ILE A 26 4.83 -5.13 13.83
N SER A 27 3.65 -4.75 13.33
CA SER A 27 3.09 -3.40 13.47
C SER A 27 2.98 -2.97 14.92
N GLU A 28 2.32 -3.76 15.76
CA GLU A 28 2.17 -3.46 17.20
C GLU A 28 3.53 -3.24 17.88
N THR A 29 4.51 -4.07 17.52
CA THR A 29 5.86 -4.03 18.09
C THR A 29 6.62 -2.77 17.65
N LEU A 30 6.57 -2.44 16.36
CA LEU A 30 7.27 -1.28 15.80
C LEU A 30 6.60 0.04 16.19
N ILE A 31 5.28 0.09 16.35
CA ILE A 31 4.55 1.26 16.86
C ILE A 31 4.96 1.55 18.32
N THR A 32 5.07 0.51 19.14
CA THR A 32 5.54 0.65 20.53
C THR A 32 6.97 1.19 20.58
N PHE A 33 7.82 0.77 19.64
CA PHE A 33 9.18 1.29 19.50
C PHE A 33 9.20 2.74 18.98
N ALA A 34 8.37 3.06 17.98
CA ALA A 34 8.23 4.39 17.39
C ALA A 34 7.83 5.45 18.43
N ASN A 35 7.02 5.10 19.42
CA ASN A 35 6.65 5.95 20.56
C ASN A 35 7.84 6.46 21.39
N ARG A 36 9.01 5.80 21.31
CA ARG A 36 10.22 6.26 22.00
C ARG A 36 10.88 7.44 21.29
N PHE A 37 10.54 7.68 20.03
CA PHE A 37 11.06 8.79 19.22
C PHE A 37 10.11 9.98 19.26
N LYS A 38 10.68 11.18 19.41
CA LYS A 38 9.92 12.45 19.48
C LYS A 38 9.65 13.00 18.09
N LEU A 39 8.78 12.33 17.33
CA LEU A 39 8.45 12.65 15.93
C LEU A 39 7.06 13.28 15.79
N SER A 40 6.84 14.05 14.71
CA SER A 40 5.51 14.61 14.42
C SER A 40 4.53 13.52 13.96
N GLU A 41 3.24 13.68 14.27
CA GLU A 41 2.19 12.69 13.97
C GLU A 41 2.15 12.35 12.47
N PHE A 42 2.15 13.37 11.61
CA PHE A 42 2.15 13.15 10.18
C PHE A 42 3.40 12.39 9.72
N PHE A 43 4.59 12.72 10.23
CA PHE A 43 5.82 12.01 9.87
C PHE A 43 5.83 10.56 10.34
N VAL A 44 5.31 10.28 11.54
CA VAL A 44 5.15 8.91 12.02
C VAL A 44 4.21 8.14 11.10
N GLY A 45 3.08 8.72 10.72
CA GLY A 45 2.18 8.10 9.74
C GLY A 45 2.86 7.87 8.41
N PHE A 46 3.42 8.95 7.85
CA PHE A 46 3.98 8.98 6.51
C PHE A 46 5.20 8.09 6.32
N VAL A 47 6.09 8.01 7.30
CA VAL A 47 7.33 7.24 7.18
C VAL A 47 7.20 5.93 7.95
N VAL A 48 6.95 6.00 9.24
CA VAL A 48 7.07 4.83 10.12
C VAL A 48 5.92 3.85 9.90
N LEU A 49 4.67 4.32 9.95
CA LEU A 49 3.52 3.47 9.73
C LEU A 49 3.49 2.94 8.30
N SER A 50 3.87 3.76 7.31
CA SER A 50 3.92 3.33 5.90
C SER A 50 4.88 2.17 5.63
N TRP A 51 6.06 2.17 6.25
CA TRP A 51 6.99 1.04 6.15
C TRP A 51 6.42 -0.22 6.79
N ILE A 52 5.72 -0.06 7.91
CA ILE A 52 5.11 -1.13 8.67
C ILE A 52 3.92 -1.74 7.92
N SER A 53 3.03 -0.91 7.38
CA SER A 53 1.85 -1.32 6.62
C SER A 53 2.21 -2.00 5.31
N SER A 54 3.36 -1.66 4.72
CA SER A 54 3.79 -2.21 3.42
C SER A 54 4.59 -3.52 3.54
N ILE A 55 4.62 -4.13 4.73
CA ILE A 55 5.27 -5.45 4.95
C ILE A 55 4.61 -6.55 4.10
N PRO A 56 3.27 -6.67 4.02
CA PRO A 56 2.62 -7.64 3.15
C PRO A 56 3.03 -7.49 1.68
N GLU A 57 3.02 -6.27 1.15
CA GLU A 57 3.41 -5.95 -0.23
C GLU A 57 4.86 -6.35 -0.49
N PHE A 58 5.76 -5.99 0.41
CA PHE A 58 7.18 -6.37 0.32
C PHE A 58 7.38 -7.89 0.39
N SER A 59 6.64 -8.57 1.25
CA SER A 59 6.72 -10.04 1.42
C SER A 59 6.25 -10.78 0.16
N ILE A 60 5.21 -10.28 -0.50
CA ILE A 60 4.76 -10.78 -1.81
C ILE A 60 5.88 -10.58 -2.83
N VAL A 61 6.47 -9.38 -2.95
CA VAL A 61 7.59 -9.12 -3.87
C VAL A 61 8.74 -10.10 -3.66
N LEU A 62 9.15 -10.36 -2.41
CA LEU A 62 10.22 -11.31 -2.12
C LEU A 62 9.95 -12.74 -2.62
N ASN A 63 8.68 -13.15 -2.69
CA ASN A 63 8.30 -14.51 -3.07
C ASN A 63 7.91 -14.66 -4.55
N SER A 64 7.51 -13.58 -5.22
CA SER A 64 7.09 -13.64 -6.63
C SER A 64 8.06 -12.99 -7.61
N SER A 65 9.06 -12.19 -7.19
CA SER A 65 9.91 -11.43 -8.12
C SER A 65 10.62 -12.29 -9.17
N THR A 66 11.04 -13.51 -8.83
CA THR A 66 11.76 -14.40 -9.75
C THR A 66 10.89 -15.48 -10.40
N VAL A 67 9.62 -15.58 -10.00
CA VAL A 67 8.71 -16.66 -10.44
C VAL A 67 7.52 -16.12 -11.23
N VAL A 68 6.90 -15.06 -10.74
CA VAL A 68 5.70 -14.41 -11.33
C VAL A 68 5.70 -12.91 -11.02
N PRO A 69 6.68 -12.13 -11.53
CA PRO A 69 6.79 -10.71 -11.20
C PRO A 69 5.53 -9.90 -11.55
N GLU A 70 4.74 -10.33 -12.53
CA GLU A 70 3.49 -9.71 -12.97
C GLU A 70 2.45 -9.67 -11.84
N LEU A 71 2.43 -10.68 -10.96
CA LEU A 71 1.57 -10.73 -9.79
C LEU A 71 1.91 -9.58 -8.81
N SER A 72 3.20 -9.32 -8.60
CA SER A 72 3.66 -8.20 -7.78
C SER A 72 3.40 -6.85 -8.42
N VAL A 73 3.56 -6.75 -9.75
CA VAL A 73 3.23 -5.53 -10.50
C VAL A 73 1.77 -5.15 -10.27
N GLY A 74 0.87 -6.13 -10.45
CA GLY A 74 -0.55 -5.98 -10.17
C GLY A 74 -0.82 -5.59 -8.72
N ASN A 75 -0.21 -6.30 -7.76
CA ASN A 75 -0.39 -6.00 -6.33
C ASN A 75 0.00 -4.57 -5.98
N LEU A 76 1.15 -4.07 -6.46
CA LEU A 76 1.64 -2.74 -6.09
C LEU A 76 0.85 -1.60 -6.76
N LEU A 77 0.42 -1.79 -8.01
CA LEU A 77 -0.47 -0.83 -8.70
C LEU A 77 -1.86 -0.80 -8.05
N GLY A 78 -2.42 -1.99 -7.78
CA GLY A 78 -3.72 -2.15 -7.14
C GLY A 78 -3.73 -1.61 -5.71
N ALA A 79 -2.70 -1.90 -4.92
CA ALA A 79 -2.59 -1.40 -3.54
C ALA A 79 -2.55 0.13 -3.51
N LYS A 80 -1.81 0.74 -4.44
CA LYS A 80 -1.79 2.21 -4.58
C LYS A 80 -3.17 2.77 -4.94
N LEU A 81 -3.91 2.08 -5.82
CA LEU A 81 -5.28 2.45 -6.13
C LEU A 81 -6.18 2.31 -4.90
N VAL A 82 -6.14 1.19 -4.17
CA VAL A 82 -6.89 0.98 -2.91
C VAL A 82 -6.61 2.11 -1.91
N LEU A 83 -5.35 2.49 -1.73
CA LEU A 83 -4.94 3.55 -0.81
C LEU A 83 -5.49 4.93 -1.22
N LEU A 84 -5.21 5.35 -2.46
CA LEU A 84 -5.58 6.69 -2.94
C LEU A 84 -7.09 6.85 -3.19
N SER A 85 -7.77 5.78 -3.60
CA SER A 85 -9.20 5.85 -3.94
C SER A 85 -10.08 5.33 -2.79
N LEU A 86 -10.07 4.02 -2.53
CA LEU A 86 -10.95 3.37 -1.56
C LEU A 86 -10.72 3.87 -0.13
N LEU A 87 -9.50 3.73 0.40
CA LEU A 87 -9.19 4.08 1.78
C LEU A 87 -9.33 5.58 2.04
N THR A 88 -8.84 6.43 1.12
CA THR A 88 -9.03 7.88 1.27
C THR A 88 -10.51 8.26 1.17
N GLY A 89 -11.24 7.72 0.19
CA GLY A 89 -12.66 7.98 0.01
C GLY A 89 -13.48 7.59 1.24
N LEU A 90 -13.28 6.37 1.75
CA LEU A 90 -13.92 5.89 2.97
C LEU A 90 -13.54 6.74 4.19
N SER A 91 -12.28 7.15 4.31
CA SER A 91 -11.80 8.01 5.41
C SER A 91 -12.50 9.36 5.42
N VAL A 92 -12.64 10.00 4.26
CA VAL A 92 -13.28 11.32 4.15
C VAL A 92 -14.79 11.22 4.36
N VAL A 93 -15.44 10.16 3.86
CA VAL A 93 -16.87 9.93 4.08
C VAL A 93 -17.16 9.68 5.56
N LYS A 94 -16.37 8.82 6.21
CA LYS A 94 -16.56 8.43 7.61
C LYS A 94 -16.21 9.56 8.58
N PHE A 95 -15.06 10.19 8.40
CA PHE A 95 -14.53 11.15 9.37
C PHE A 95 -14.79 12.62 8.98
N GLY A 96 -15.11 12.92 7.72
CA GLY A 96 -15.28 14.27 7.21
C GLY A 96 -14.00 14.85 6.60
N ASN A 97 -14.03 16.14 6.27
CA ASN A 97 -13.00 16.77 5.45
C ASN A 97 -11.60 16.66 6.05
N LEU A 98 -10.62 16.38 5.20
CA LEU A 98 -9.21 16.25 5.59
C LEU A 98 -8.45 17.54 5.28
N LYS A 99 -8.02 18.25 6.34
CA LYS A 99 -7.23 19.48 6.20
C LYS A 99 -5.74 19.22 6.28
N PHE A 100 -5.01 19.75 5.30
CA PHE A 100 -3.56 19.86 5.32
C PHE A 100 -3.11 21.07 6.16
N ASN A 101 -3.28 20.99 7.47
CA ASN A 101 -2.73 22.02 8.38
C ASN A 101 -1.58 21.40 9.19
N GLY A 102 -0.34 21.70 8.84
CA GLY A 102 0.83 21.18 9.57
C GLY A 102 2.16 21.66 8.99
N ARG A 103 3.26 21.13 9.54
CA ARG A 103 4.61 21.40 9.03
C ARG A 103 4.85 20.74 7.65
N PHE A 104 4.08 19.69 7.33
CA PHE A 104 4.08 19.08 6.00
C PHE A 104 3.37 19.99 5.02
N SER A 105 4.14 20.48 4.04
CA SER A 105 3.68 21.45 3.06
C SER A 105 3.09 20.76 1.84
N GLU A 106 2.26 21.49 1.11
CA GLU A 106 1.72 21.07 -0.20
C GLU A 106 2.83 20.58 -1.14
N LYS A 107 3.98 21.25 -1.12
CA LYS A 107 5.18 20.87 -1.90
C LYS A 107 5.70 19.48 -1.53
N ASP A 108 5.70 19.13 -0.24
CA ASP A 108 6.14 17.81 0.22
C ASP A 108 5.18 16.72 -0.26
N MET A 109 3.87 17.02 -0.34
CA MET A 109 2.87 16.11 -0.90
C MET A 109 3.07 15.94 -2.41
N ILE A 110 3.29 17.04 -3.13
CA ILE A 110 3.51 17.03 -4.58
C ILE A 110 4.69 16.14 -4.94
N VAL A 111 5.82 16.22 -4.22
CA VAL A 111 6.97 15.35 -4.48
C VAL A 111 6.62 13.86 -4.31
N GLY A 112 5.88 13.49 -3.26
CA GLY A 112 5.39 12.11 -3.09
C GLY A 112 4.48 11.66 -4.24
N LEU A 113 3.53 12.51 -4.65
CA LEU A 113 2.65 12.25 -5.79
C LEU A 113 3.40 12.14 -7.12
N LEU A 114 4.48 12.89 -7.31
CA LEU A 114 5.34 12.79 -8.50
C LEU A 114 6.10 11.45 -8.52
N ILE A 115 6.58 10.96 -7.37
CA ILE A 115 7.20 9.63 -7.28
C ILE A 115 6.17 8.52 -7.58
N MET A 116 4.91 8.71 -7.16
CA MET A 116 3.83 7.80 -7.54
C MET A 116 3.53 7.86 -9.04
N GLY A 117 3.49 9.07 -9.61
CA GLY A 117 3.26 9.30 -11.04
C GLY A 117 4.40 8.77 -11.91
N LEU A 118 5.64 8.82 -11.44
CA LEU A 118 6.78 8.23 -12.14
C LEU A 118 6.67 6.71 -12.25
N MET A 119 6.18 6.02 -11.20
CA MET A 119 5.89 4.59 -11.29
C MET A 119 4.82 4.30 -12.36
N ILE A 120 3.80 5.15 -12.49
CA ILE A 120 2.81 5.01 -13.57
C ILE A 120 3.48 5.20 -14.93
N PHE A 121 4.30 6.25 -15.07
CA PHE A 121 5.00 6.56 -16.32
C PHE A 121 5.85 5.38 -16.81
N VAL A 122 6.64 4.80 -15.91
CA VAL A 122 7.45 3.59 -16.15
C VAL A 122 6.59 2.36 -16.47
N SER A 123 5.31 2.34 -16.09
CA SER A 123 4.40 1.24 -16.39
C SER A 123 3.68 1.35 -17.74
N ILE A 124 3.82 2.48 -18.47
CA ILE A 124 3.01 2.77 -19.67
C ILE A 124 3.29 1.78 -20.81
N ASP A 125 4.53 1.36 -21.01
CA ASP A 125 4.93 0.46 -22.10
C ASP A 125 4.89 -1.03 -21.69
N GLY A 126 4.62 -1.32 -20.42
CA GLY A 126 4.61 -2.67 -19.86
C GLY A 126 5.98 -3.34 -19.80
N SER A 127 7.07 -2.59 -20.01
CA SER A 127 8.44 -3.08 -20.06
C SER A 127 9.29 -2.32 -19.05
N PHE A 128 9.70 -3.00 -17.99
CA PHE A 128 10.40 -2.41 -16.86
C PHE A 128 11.90 -2.67 -16.94
N ALA A 129 12.66 -1.62 -17.22
CA ALA A 129 14.11 -1.68 -17.29
C ALA A 129 14.76 -1.56 -15.90
N ILE A 130 15.90 -2.24 -15.71
CA ILE A 130 16.63 -2.27 -14.44
C ILE A 130 16.93 -0.86 -13.90
N TRP A 131 17.28 0.09 -14.78
CA TRP A 131 17.60 1.46 -14.38
C TRP A 131 16.40 2.22 -13.78
N GLU A 132 15.17 1.88 -14.19
CA GLU A 132 13.95 2.46 -13.64
C GLU A 132 13.74 2.03 -12.19
N GLY A 133 14.15 0.80 -11.86
CA GLY A 133 14.19 0.30 -10.50
C GLY A 133 15.11 1.11 -9.60
N TYR A 134 16.35 1.36 -10.05
CA TYR A 134 17.28 2.23 -9.33
C TYR A 134 16.75 3.65 -9.17
N LEU A 135 16.13 4.20 -10.21
CA LEU A 135 15.56 5.56 -10.20
C LEU A 135 14.46 5.70 -9.14
N LEU A 136 13.50 4.78 -9.10
CA LEU A 136 12.40 4.81 -8.12
C LEU A 136 12.91 4.69 -6.67
N ILE A 137 13.87 3.80 -6.43
CA ILE A 137 14.49 3.63 -5.12
C ILE A 137 15.25 4.90 -4.70
N ALA A 138 16.09 5.45 -5.58
CA ALA A 138 16.89 6.64 -5.30
C ALA A 138 16.00 7.85 -4.98
N LEU A 139 14.95 8.09 -5.78
CA LEU A 139 14.02 9.19 -5.56
C LEU A 139 13.26 9.07 -4.23
N TYR A 140 12.83 7.86 -3.86
CA TYR A 140 12.20 7.64 -2.57
C TYR A 140 13.15 7.94 -1.40
N PHE A 141 14.40 7.46 -1.46
CA PHE A 141 15.38 7.74 -0.41
C PHE A 141 15.72 9.23 -0.31
N ILE A 142 15.96 9.90 -1.45
CA ILE A 142 16.19 11.35 -1.49
C ILE A 142 15.02 12.08 -0.84
N TYR A 143 13.79 11.68 -1.16
CA TYR A 143 12.59 12.27 -0.60
C TYR A 143 12.48 12.07 0.91
N ILE A 144 12.63 10.84 1.41
CA ILE A 144 12.56 10.55 2.86
C ILE A 144 13.67 11.26 3.63
N ILE A 145 14.90 11.31 3.10
CA ILE A 145 16.02 12.05 3.71
C ILE A 145 15.69 13.54 3.79
N THR A 146 15.14 14.11 2.70
CA THR A 146 14.73 15.52 2.68
C THR A 146 13.67 15.81 3.74
N LEU A 147 12.66 14.95 3.87
CA LEU A 147 11.64 15.08 4.92
C LEU A 147 12.26 14.94 6.32
N ALA A 148 13.13 13.94 6.54
CA ALA A 148 13.78 13.72 7.83
C ALA A 148 14.62 14.92 8.27
N ILE A 149 15.36 15.54 7.36
CA ILE A 149 16.14 16.76 7.62
C ILE A 149 15.21 17.95 7.88
N LYS A 150 14.17 18.14 7.06
CA LYS A 150 13.22 19.26 7.18
C LYS A 150 12.46 19.22 8.50
N PHE A 151 12.07 18.03 8.94
CA PHE A 151 11.33 17.81 10.18
C PHE A 151 12.22 17.49 11.37
N LYS A 152 13.48 18.00 11.42
CA LYS A 152 14.44 17.86 12.54
C LYS A 152 13.70 17.51 13.83
N VAL A 153 13.99 16.34 14.41
CA VAL A 153 13.39 15.81 15.64
C VAL A 153 13.34 16.91 16.71
N VAL A 154 12.21 17.62 16.79
CA VAL A 154 12.00 18.80 17.66
C VAL A 154 10.89 18.42 18.64
N PRO A 155 11.07 18.72 19.94
CA PRO A 155 10.31 18.10 21.01
C PRO A 155 8.86 18.60 21.00
N ASN A 156 7.95 17.75 20.53
CA ASN A 156 6.59 17.75 21.01
C ASN A 156 6.27 16.33 21.48
N HIS A 157 5.67 16.22 22.66
CA HIS A 157 5.28 14.96 23.26
C HIS A 157 4.21 14.30 22.39
N PHE A 158 4.63 13.36 21.55
CA PHE A 158 3.73 12.50 20.78
C PHE A 158 3.34 11.30 21.65
N HIS A 159 2.04 11.17 21.94
CA HIS A 159 1.46 9.97 22.54
C HIS A 159 0.56 9.30 21.50
N LEU A 160 0.93 8.10 21.01
CA LEU A 160 0.08 7.26 20.14
C LEU A 160 -1.15 6.69 20.88
N THR A 161 -1.68 7.35 21.91
CA THR A 161 -2.70 6.79 22.82
C THR A 161 -4.08 6.58 22.21
N HIS A 162 -4.30 6.95 20.93
CA HIS A 162 -5.63 6.89 20.33
C HIS A 162 -5.75 6.18 18.97
N ILE A 163 -4.67 5.65 18.39
CA ILE A 163 -4.89 4.59 17.40
C ILE A 163 -5.10 3.30 18.19
N ASN A 164 -6.31 2.75 18.13
CA ASN A 164 -6.64 1.39 18.58
C ASN A 164 -5.92 0.31 17.73
N LEU A 165 -4.61 0.45 17.50
CA LEU A 165 -3.76 -0.64 17.02
C LEU A 165 -3.42 -1.53 18.21
N HIS A 166 -4.46 -2.21 18.70
CA HIS A 166 -4.48 -3.09 19.87
C HIS A 166 -3.97 -2.44 21.18
N LYS A 167 -4.68 -2.69 22.29
CA LYS A 167 -4.28 -2.27 23.64
C LYS A 167 -3.01 -3.00 24.07
N VAL A 168 -1.85 -2.63 23.53
CA VAL A 168 -0.56 -3.08 24.05
C VAL A 168 -0.20 -2.12 25.18
N LYS A 169 -0.25 -2.62 26.43
CA LYS A 169 0.31 -1.92 27.59
C LYS A 169 1.78 -1.62 27.28
N SER A 170 2.07 -0.34 27.07
CA SER A 170 3.26 0.15 26.37
C SER A 170 4.53 0.25 27.21
N SER A 171 4.60 -0.32 28.43
CA SER A 171 5.69 0.00 29.36
C SER A 171 6.83 -1.03 29.51
N ASP A 172 6.67 -2.34 29.23
CA ASP A 172 7.65 -3.33 29.75
C ASP A 172 8.12 -4.43 28.79
N LEU A 173 8.06 -4.23 27.47
CA LEU A 173 8.64 -5.21 26.55
C LEU A 173 10.17 -5.11 26.57
N LYS A 174 10.83 -6.15 27.10
CA LYS A 174 12.29 -6.31 27.05
C LYS A 174 12.77 -6.19 25.59
N PRO A 175 13.90 -5.51 25.29
CA PRO A 175 14.41 -5.38 23.92
C PRO A 175 14.54 -6.71 23.16
N VAL A 176 14.90 -7.78 23.87
CA VAL A 176 14.97 -9.14 23.31
C VAL A 176 13.60 -9.62 22.79
N LEU A 177 12.52 -9.34 23.51
CA LEU A 177 11.16 -9.73 23.12
C LEU A 177 10.68 -8.93 21.90
N ILE A 178 11.11 -7.68 21.74
CA ILE A 178 10.84 -6.86 20.55
C ILE A 178 11.50 -7.52 19.33
N ILE A 179 12.78 -7.87 19.43
CA ILE A 179 13.52 -8.52 18.35
C ILE A 179 12.88 -9.86 17.98
N ILE A 180 12.54 -10.70 18.96
CA ILE A 180 11.89 -11.99 18.73
C ILE A 180 10.56 -11.81 17.99
N LYS A 181 9.72 -10.86 18.41
CA LYS A 181 8.42 -10.59 17.74
C LYS A 181 8.59 -10.14 16.31
N ILE A 182 9.56 -9.25 16.04
CA ILE A 182 9.85 -8.78 14.67
C ILE A 182 10.34 -9.93 13.81
N LEU A 183 11.28 -10.75 14.31
CA LEU A 183 11.80 -11.91 13.57
C LEU A 183 10.71 -12.94 13.29
N PHE A 184 9.92 -13.31 14.30
CA PHE A 184 8.86 -14.30 14.14
C PHE A 184 7.73 -13.80 13.23
N GLY A 185 7.34 -12.53 13.38
CA GLY A 185 6.39 -11.89 12.48
C GLY A 185 6.91 -11.83 11.05
N GLY A 186 8.18 -11.46 10.85
CA GLY A 186 8.81 -11.39 9.53
C GLY A 186 8.90 -12.75 8.85
N LEU A 187 9.31 -13.79 9.59
CA LEU A 187 9.29 -15.17 9.09
C LEU A 187 7.87 -15.61 8.73
N GLY A 188 6.88 -15.31 9.59
CA GLY A 188 5.48 -15.60 9.31
C GLY A 188 4.99 -14.88 8.05
N ALA A 189 5.39 -13.62 7.83
CA ALA A 189 5.04 -12.86 6.64
C ALA A 189 5.63 -13.50 5.37
N VAL A 190 6.91 -13.86 5.37
CA VAL A 190 7.58 -14.50 4.22
C VAL A 190 6.96 -15.87 3.90
N LEU A 191 6.70 -16.69 4.93
CA LEU A 191 6.12 -18.03 4.74
C LEU A 191 4.68 -17.96 4.25
N SER A 192 3.87 -17.05 4.82
CA SER A 192 2.48 -16.87 4.40
C SER A 192 2.38 -16.26 2.99
N SER A 193 3.25 -15.32 2.62
CA SER A 193 3.29 -14.79 1.26
C SER A 193 3.69 -15.85 0.22
N SER A 194 4.51 -16.85 0.59
CA SER A 194 4.79 -18.00 -0.29
C SER A 194 3.52 -18.82 -0.61
N ILE A 195 2.67 -19.05 0.39
CA ILE A 195 1.35 -19.70 0.21
C ILE A 195 0.45 -18.84 -0.69
N VAL A 196 0.41 -17.52 -0.45
CA VAL A 196 -0.37 -16.57 -1.25
C VAL A 196 0.07 -16.57 -2.71
N VAL A 197 1.38 -16.50 -2.98
CA VAL A 197 1.94 -16.49 -4.34
C VAL A 197 1.64 -17.79 -5.05
N SER A 198 1.95 -18.95 -4.44
CA SER A 198 1.69 -20.26 -5.06
C SER A 198 0.19 -20.49 -5.35
N SER A 199 -0.68 -20.13 -4.41
CA SER A 199 -2.14 -20.25 -4.59
C SER A 199 -2.66 -19.30 -5.68
N SER A 200 -2.10 -18.09 -5.78
CA SER A 200 -2.45 -17.12 -6.83
C SER A 200 -2.07 -17.64 -8.21
N ILE A 201 -0.86 -18.20 -8.37
CA ILE A 201 -0.41 -18.79 -9.63
C ILE A 201 -1.37 -19.88 -10.10
N ASN A 202 -1.68 -20.82 -9.20
CA ASN A 202 -2.57 -21.95 -9.50
C ASN A 202 -4.00 -21.51 -9.79
N LEU A 203 -4.50 -20.52 -9.05
CA LEU A 203 -5.84 -19.97 -9.22
C LEU A 203 -5.98 -19.23 -10.56
N GLY A 204 -4.99 -18.42 -10.93
CA GLY A 204 -4.95 -17.73 -12.22
C GLY A 204 -4.90 -18.70 -13.39
N SER A 205 -4.12 -19.78 -13.24
CA SER A 205 -4.02 -20.84 -14.25
C SER A 205 -5.33 -21.61 -14.39
N SER A 206 -6.01 -21.91 -13.28
CA SER A 206 -7.28 -22.65 -13.28
C SER A 206 -8.46 -21.82 -13.79
N LEU A 207 -8.46 -20.50 -13.54
CA LEU A 207 -9.51 -19.58 -13.98
C LEU A 207 -9.26 -18.98 -15.37
N GLY A 208 -8.06 -19.18 -15.93
CA GLY A 208 -7.68 -18.58 -17.20
C GLY A 208 -7.59 -17.05 -17.13
N ILE A 209 -7.34 -16.47 -15.96
CA ILE A 209 -7.15 -15.02 -15.77
C ILE A 209 -5.65 -14.67 -15.70
N SER A 210 -5.30 -13.39 -15.87
CA SER A 210 -3.92 -12.93 -15.80
C SER A 210 -3.41 -12.90 -14.35
N GLN A 211 -2.11 -13.04 -14.15
CA GLN A 211 -1.52 -12.98 -12.80
C GLN A 211 -1.54 -11.54 -12.29
N ALA A 212 -1.35 -10.57 -13.18
CA ALA A 212 -1.51 -9.15 -12.86
C ALA A 212 -2.91 -8.84 -12.31
N LEU A 213 -3.98 -9.42 -12.87
CA LEU A 213 -5.35 -9.17 -12.39
C LEU A 213 -5.57 -9.68 -10.96
N ILE A 214 -5.06 -10.87 -10.63
CA ILE A 214 -5.13 -11.39 -9.26
C ILE A 214 -4.40 -10.46 -8.30
N GLY A 215 -3.23 -9.95 -8.71
CA GLY A 215 -2.50 -8.93 -7.97
C GLY A 215 -3.33 -7.66 -7.75
N LEU A 216 -3.89 -7.11 -8.83
CA LEU A 216 -4.64 -5.85 -8.85
C LEU A 216 -5.87 -5.84 -7.96
N ILE A 217 -6.59 -6.97 -7.90
CA ILE A 217 -7.87 -7.04 -7.18
C ILE A 217 -7.68 -7.76 -5.84
N VAL A 218 -7.22 -9.01 -5.87
CA VAL A 218 -7.26 -9.89 -4.70
C VAL A 218 -6.14 -9.55 -3.74
N LEU A 219 -4.89 -9.49 -4.23
CA LEU A 219 -3.75 -9.21 -3.36
C LEU A 219 -3.78 -7.77 -2.87
N ALA A 220 -4.05 -6.80 -3.74
CA ALA A 220 -4.15 -5.39 -3.38
C ALA A 220 -5.16 -5.11 -2.26
N LEU A 221 -6.34 -5.74 -2.31
CA LEU A 221 -7.31 -5.66 -1.21
C LEU A 221 -6.82 -6.41 0.02
N GLY A 222 -6.28 -7.62 -0.17
CA GLY A 222 -5.80 -8.51 0.88
C GLY A 222 -4.68 -7.89 1.74
N THR A 223 -3.67 -7.29 1.11
CA THR A 223 -2.54 -6.66 1.81
C THR A 223 -2.96 -5.42 2.58
N ASN A 224 -4.02 -4.72 2.14
CA ASN A 224 -4.54 -3.51 2.76
C ASN A 224 -5.71 -3.78 3.74
N LEU A 225 -5.99 -5.04 4.05
CA LEU A 225 -7.08 -5.41 4.97
C LEU A 225 -6.88 -4.85 6.38
N THR A 226 -5.63 -4.73 6.85
CA THR A 226 -5.31 -4.14 8.15
C THR A 226 -5.77 -2.68 8.21
N GLU A 227 -5.45 -1.90 7.20
CA GLU A 227 -5.77 -0.49 7.05
C GLU A 227 -7.28 -0.30 6.92
N ILE A 228 -7.93 -1.14 6.11
CA ILE A 228 -9.39 -1.14 5.94
C ILE A 228 -10.06 -1.46 7.28
N THR A 229 -9.58 -2.49 8.01
CA THR A 229 -10.15 -2.88 9.31
C THR A 229 -9.98 -1.77 10.33
N VAL A 230 -8.78 -1.18 10.42
CA VAL A 230 -8.52 -0.05 11.31
C VAL A 230 -9.43 1.12 10.94
N LEU A 231 -9.55 1.47 9.67
CA LEU A 231 -10.44 2.53 9.21
C LEU A 231 -11.91 2.29 9.61
N LEU A 232 -12.42 1.06 9.44
CA LEU A 232 -13.80 0.72 9.73
C LEU A 232 -14.10 0.63 11.22
N THR A 233 -13.17 0.13 12.03
CA THR A 233 -13.35 -0.08 13.47
C THR A 233 -12.93 1.09 14.35
N SER A 234 -12.07 1.98 13.82
CA SER A 234 -11.59 3.13 14.59
C SER A 234 -12.67 4.19 14.75
N ASP A 235 -12.88 4.61 16.00
CA ASP A 235 -13.59 5.82 16.35
C ASP A 235 -12.61 6.99 16.34
N VAL A 236 -12.18 7.39 15.13
CA VAL A 236 -11.24 8.52 14.97
C VAL A 236 -11.95 9.81 15.34
N LYS A 237 -11.69 10.29 16.57
CA LYS A 237 -12.35 11.46 17.15
C LYS A 237 -11.51 12.72 17.00
N SER A 238 -10.18 12.61 17.01
CA SER A 238 -9.29 13.76 16.96
C SER A 238 -8.79 14.10 15.56
N ILE A 239 -8.48 15.38 15.32
CA ILE A 239 -7.90 15.85 14.05
C ILE A 239 -6.50 15.27 13.81
N SER A 240 -5.75 15.00 14.89
CA SER A 240 -4.43 14.40 14.87
C SER A 240 -4.44 12.97 14.34
N GLU A 241 -5.35 12.12 14.83
CA GLU A 241 -5.54 10.76 14.34
C GLU A 241 -5.87 10.72 12.83
N ARG A 242 -6.65 11.69 12.34
CA ARG A 242 -6.97 11.80 10.90
C ARG A 242 -5.74 12.14 10.07
N LYS A 243 -4.89 13.06 10.55
CA LYS A 243 -3.63 13.42 9.87
C LYS A 243 -2.66 12.25 9.84
N LEU A 244 -2.60 11.49 10.92
CA LEU A 244 -1.76 10.30 11.04
C LEU A 244 -2.21 9.19 10.08
N ALA A 245 -3.53 8.89 10.05
CA ALA A 245 -4.11 7.93 9.12
C ALA A 245 -3.89 8.34 7.65
N PHE A 246 -4.11 9.62 7.33
CA PHE A 246 -3.88 10.12 5.98
C PHE A 246 -2.40 10.11 5.59
N GLY A 247 -1.50 10.49 6.52
CA GLY A 247 -0.06 10.37 6.33
C GLY A 247 0.34 8.94 5.99
N ASN A 248 -0.20 7.95 6.71
CA ASN A 248 0.02 6.53 6.42
C ASN A 248 -0.45 6.13 5.02
N ILE A 249 -1.63 6.59 4.59
CA ILE A 249 -2.15 6.28 3.24
C ILE A 249 -1.21 6.78 2.14
N ILE A 250 -0.85 8.07 2.17
CA ILE A 250 0.02 8.66 1.14
C ILE A 250 1.44 8.11 1.24
N GLY A 251 1.95 7.90 2.44
CA GLY A 251 3.27 7.33 2.64
C GLY A 251 3.35 5.88 2.16
N SER A 252 2.34 5.04 2.44
CA SER A 252 2.23 3.66 1.95
C SER A 252 2.16 3.62 0.42
N ALA A 253 1.39 4.52 -0.18
CA ALA A 253 1.36 4.67 -1.63
C ALA A 253 2.73 5.11 -2.20
N THR A 254 3.51 5.90 -1.46
CA THR A 254 4.81 6.39 -1.91
C THR A 254 5.88 5.31 -1.79
N ILE A 255 5.94 4.60 -0.67
CA ILE A 255 6.89 3.49 -0.47
C ILE A 255 6.60 2.34 -1.43
N ASN A 256 5.35 2.10 -1.83
CA ASN A 256 5.04 1.11 -2.86
C ASN A 256 5.76 1.40 -4.19
N SER A 257 6.08 2.67 -4.52
CA SER A 257 6.96 2.97 -5.66
C SER A 257 8.40 2.50 -5.45
N MET A 258 8.95 2.61 -4.24
CA MET A 258 10.27 2.06 -3.92
C MET A 258 10.24 0.52 -3.98
N ILE A 259 9.22 -0.11 -3.40
CA ILE A 259 9.05 -1.57 -3.42
C ILE A 259 8.90 -2.07 -4.86
N PHE A 260 8.23 -1.31 -5.73
CA PHE A 260 8.19 -1.56 -7.16
C PHE A 260 9.57 -1.50 -7.81
N GLY A 261 10.40 -0.51 -7.43
CA GLY A 261 11.78 -0.47 -7.88
C GLY A 261 12.60 -1.69 -7.43
N ILE A 262 12.39 -2.17 -6.20
CA ILE A 262 13.04 -3.39 -5.70
C ILE A 262 12.58 -4.62 -6.51
N LEU A 263 11.28 -4.71 -6.82
CA LEU A 263 10.74 -5.77 -7.66
C LEU A 263 11.44 -5.83 -9.02
N ILE A 264 11.58 -4.68 -9.71
CA ILE A 264 12.26 -4.62 -11.01
C ILE A 264 13.70 -5.14 -10.91
N LEU A 265 14.45 -4.70 -9.88
CA LEU A 265 15.83 -5.13 -9.67
C LEU A 265 15.92 -6.63 -9.34
N ALA A 266 15.04 -7.12 -8.48
CA ALA A 266 15.03 -8.52 -8.04
C ALA A 266 14.61 -9.48 -9.17
N ALA A 267 13.79 -9.02 -10.11
CA ALA A 267 13.41 -9.77 -11.31
C ALA A 267 14.47 -9.70 -12.43
N GLY A 268 15.41 -8.75 -12.37
CA GLY A 268 16.38 -8.51 -13.44
C GLY A 268 15.80 -7.76 -14.64
N GLY A 269 14.77 -6.92 -14.41
CA GLY A 269 13.91 -6.36 -15.44
C GLY A 269 12.67 -7.23 -15.68
N ILE A 270 11.58 -6.62 -16.15
CA ILE A 270 10.29 -7.30 -16.30
C ILE A 270 9.68 -6.91 -17.64
N ASN A 271 9.24 -7.86 -18.44
CA ASN A 271 8.44 -7.59 -19.64
C ASN A 271 7.10 -8.30 -19.50
N LEU A 272 6.01 -7.53 -19.38
CA LEU A 272 4.69 -8.11 -19.20
C LEU A 272 4.24 -8.84 -20.46
N SER A 273 3.54 -9.95 -20.27
CA SER A 273 2.76 -10.56 -21.35
C SER A 273 1.68 -9.59 -21.83
N SER A 274 1.23 -9.71 -23.08
CA SER A 274 0.12 -8.86 -23.59
C SER A 274 -1.13 -8.96 -22.72
N LYS A 275 -1.39 -10.14 -22.13
CA LYS A 275 -2.53 -10.39 -21.27
C LYS A 275 -2.41 -9.64 -19.93
N ASP A 276 -1.23 -9.70 -19.30
CA ASP A 276 -0.96 -8.99 -18.05
C ASP A 276 -0.93 -7.47 -18.28
N TYR A 277 -0.34 -7.02 -19.39
CA TYR A 277 -0.30 -5.60 -19.76
C TYR A 277 -1.71 -5.02 -19.94
N VAL A 278 -2.58 -5.68 -20.71
CA VAL A 278 -3.96 -5.22 -20.90
C VAL A 278 -4.73 -5.16 -19.57
N SER A 279 -4.40 -6.05 -18.62
CA SER A 279 -5.00 -6.04 -17.29
C SER A 279 -4.56 -4.84 -16.45
N ILE A 280 -3.39 -4.24 -16.66
CA ILE A 280 -2.96 -3.08 -15.86
C ILE A 280 -3.42 -1.73 -16.45
N VAL A 281 -3.75 -1.66 -17.74
CA VAL A 281 -4.10 -0.40 -18.43
C VAL A 281 -5.24 0.38 -17.75
N PRO A 282 -6.38 -0.23 -17.38
CA PRO A 282 -7.46 0.50 -16.71
C PRO A 282 -7.01 1.08 -15.37
N THR A 283 -6.21 0.31 -14.63
CA THR A 283 -5.58 0.76 -13.40
C THR A 283 -4.70 1.99 -13.63
N LEU A 284 -3.84 1.98 -14.64
CA LEU A 284 -2.95 3.12 -14.95
C LEU A 284 -3.75 4.40 -15.25
N VAL A 285 -4.82 4.30 -16.02
CA VAL A 285 -5.69 5.44 -16.35
C VAL A 285 -6.35 6.00 -15.09
N ILE A 286 -7.00 5.14 -14.30
CA ILE A 286 -7.75 5.58 -13.12
C ILE A 286 -6.81 6.10 -12.03
N LEU A 287 -5.65 5.47 -11.86
CA LEU A 287 -4.65 5.92 -10.92
C LEU A 287 -4.05 7.27 -11.32
N SER A 288 -3.85 7.51 -12.62
CA SER A 288 -3.46 8.83 -13.14
C SER A 288 -4.50 9.89 -12.79
N LEU A 289 -5.80 9.59 -12.99
CA LEU A 289 -6.89 10.49 -12.60
C LEU A 289 -6.91 10.76 -11.09
N CYS A 290 -6.68 9.75 -10.26
CA CYS A 290 -6.54 9.91 -8.81
C CYS A 290 -5.40 10.88 -8.49
N ILE A 291 -4.19 10.63 -8.99
CA ILE A 291 -3.01 11.46 -8.73
C ILE A 291 -3.23 12.90 -9.21
N MET A 292 -3.81 13.10 -10.39
CA MET A 292 -4.17 14.44 -10.90
C MET A 292 -5.15 15.16 -9.96
N GLY A 293 -6.15 14.46 -9.44
CA GLY A 293 -7.06 14.98 -8.41
C GLY A 293 -6.31 15.42 -7.15
N PHE A 294 -5.46 14.55 -6.60
CA PHE A 294 -4.63 14.87 -5.44
C PHE A 294 -3.65 16.01 -5.68
N LEU A 295 -3.04 16.13 -6.87
CA LEU A 295 -2.15 17.23 -7.24
C LEU A 295 -2.90 18.57 -7.26
N ARG A 296 -4.13 18.60 -7.80
CA ARG A 296 -4.99 19.79 -7.76
C ARG A 296 -5.31 20.20 -6.32
N PHE A 297 -5.59 19.23 -5.44
CA PHE A 297 -5.83 19.51 -4.02
C PHE A 297 -4.58 20.02 -3.32
N ALA A 298 -3.43 19.40 -3.59
CA ALA A 298 -2.14 19.84 -3.09
C ALA A 298 -1.88 21.30 -3.44
N TRP A 299 -1.98 21.65 -4.72
CA TRP A 299 -1.61 23.00 -5.18
C TRP A 299 -2.60 24.07 -4.71
N SER A 300 -3.88 23.74 -4.55
CA SER A 300 -4.89 24.73 -4.15
C SER A 300 -4.93 24.97 -2.64
N GLY A 301 -4.13 24.26 -1.83
CA GLY A 301 -4.20 24.26 -0.36
C GLY A 301 -5.55 23.83 0.18
N ARG A 302 -6.32 23.10 -0.65
CA ARG A 302 -7.67 22.68 -0.32
C ARG A 302 -7.66 21.39 0.48
N GLN A 303 -8.79 21.16 1.12
CA GLN A 303 -9.06 19.99 1.93
C GLN A 303 -9.73 18.96 1.03
N VAL A 304 -9.51 17.67 1.28
CA VAL A 304 -10.33 16.65 0.61
C VAL A 304 -11.72 16.69 1.21
N THR A 305 -12.70 17.09 0.41
CA THR A 305 -14.10 17.26 0.81
C THR A 305 -14.88 15.95 0.71
N LYS A 306 -16.02 15.86 1.41
CA LYS A 306 -16.92 14.68 1.29
C LYS A 306 -17.31 14.35 -0.15
N PHE A 307 -17.56 15.36 -0.98
CA PHE A 307 -17.88 15.16 -2.40
C PHE A 307 -16.71 14.50 -3.15
N GLU A 308 -15.49 14.99 -2.94
CA GLU A 308 -14.28 14.40 -3.52
C GLU A 308 -14.02 12.99 -2.97
N GLY A 309 -14.36 12.74 -1.70
CA GLY A 309 -14.37 11.39 -1.12
C GLY A 309 -15.30 10.42 -1.88
N PHE A 310 -16.53 10.85 -2.20
CA PHE A 310 -17.44 10.04 -3.04
C PHE A 310 -16.92 9.85 -4.46
N LEU A 311 -16.29 10.86 -5.07
CA LEU A 311 -15.65 10.73 -6.39
C LEU A 311 -14.51 9.69 -6.37
N LEU A 312 -13.67 9.70 -5.34
CA LEU A 312 -12.61 8.70 -5.16
C LEU A 312 -13.16 7.28 -5.03
N LEU A 313 -14.25 7.10 -4.27
CA LEU A 313 -14.96 5.81 -4.24
C LEU A 313 -15.48 5.43 -5.62
N GLY A 314 -16.05 6.38 -6.36
CA GLY A 314 -16.49 6.20 -7.74
C GLY A 314 -15.37 5.73 -8.67
N PHE A 315 -14.15 6.26 -8.53
CA PHE A 315 -12.98 5.78 -9.27
C PHE A 315 -12.62 4.34 -8.93
N TYR A 316 -12.66 3.96 -7.65
CA TYR A 316 -12.42 2.57 -7.25
C TYR A 316 -13.46 1.60 -7.85
N PHE A 317 -14.75 1.96 -7.80
CA PHE A 317 -15.82 1.15 -8.40
C PHE A 317 -15.69 1.08 -9.92
N SER A 318 -15.34 2.19 -10.56
CA SER A 318 -15.12 2.24 -12.02
C SER A 318 -13.96 1.34 -12.43
N PHE A 319 -12.88 1.33 -11.65
CA PHE A 319 -11.77 0.40 -11.83
C PHE A 319 -12.24 -1.04 -11.75
N PHE A 320 -12.91 -1.41 -10.65
CA PHE A 320 -13.35 -2.79 -10.45
C PHE A 320 -14.25 -3.27 -11.60
N VAL A 321 -15.21 -2.44 -12.02
CA VAL A 321 -16.09 -2.74 -13.16
C VAL A 321 -15.30 -2.86 -14.46
N SER A 322 -14.37 -1.94 -14.74
CA SER A 322 -13.56 -1.99 -15.96
C SER A 322 -12.71 -3.25 -16.04
N GLU A 323 -12.06 -3.66 -14.95
CA GLU A 323 -11.25 -4.88 -14.91
C GLU A 323 -12.07 -6.14 -15.14
N VAL A 324 -13.23 -6.24 -14.48
CA VAL A 324 -14.14 -7.38 -14.64
C VAL A 324 -14.66 -7.46 -16.08
N LEU A 325 -15.07 -6.33 -16.66
CA LEU A 325 -15.58 -6.29 -18.04
C LEU A 325 -14.50 -6.63 -19.07
N ILE A 326 -13.31 -6.04 -18.96
CA ILE A 326 -12.21 -6.26 -19.91
C ILE A 326 -11.76 -7.73 -19.86
N ASN A 327 -11.58 -8.29 -18.68
CA ASN A 327 -11.17 -9.69 -18.55
C ASN A 327 -12.29 -10.67 -18.96
N PHE A 328 -13.56 -10.31 -18.78
CA PHE A 328 -14.67 -11.10 -19.34
C PHE A 328 -14.71 -11.07 -20.87
N LEU A 329 -14.36 -9.93 -21.49
CA LEU A 329 -14.33 -9.77 -22.95
C LEU A 329 -13.12 -10.48 -23.59
N ILE A 330 -11.96 -10.48 -22.91
CA ILE A 330 -10.72 -11.12 -23.38
C ILE A 330 -10.70 -12.63 -23.10
N GLY A 331 -11.44 -13.08 -22.09
CA GLY A 331 -11.59 -14.50 -21.76
C GLY A 331 -12.50 -15.29 -22.71
N LYS A 332 -13.12 -14.62 -23.71
CA LYS A 332 -13.86 -15.23 -24.82
C LYS A 332 -13.02 -15.24 -26.08
#